data_AF-A0A6B8M5Z3-F1
#
_entry.id   AF-A0A6B8M5Z3-F1
#
_cell.length_a   1.000
_cell.length_b   1.000
_cell.length_c   1.000
_cell.angle_alpha   90.00
_cell.angle_beta   90.00
_cell.angle_gamma   90.00
#
_symmetry.space_group_name_H-M   'P 1'
#
loop_
_entity.id
_entity.type
_entity.pdbx_description
1 polymer ?
#
loop_
_entity_poly.entity_id
_entity_poly.type
_entity_poly.pdbx_seq_one_letter_code
_entity_poly.pdbx_strand_id
1 'polypeptide(L)'
;MGALTIPLSVEFDPVRRFFGDPAAPRAAPRGWDFLGSCPVPLRARMRDNIAQIAQQRMEAGSALKCCLPMGQGGPSPMERLRFIRNREDFPKFLVSSEHGNAFNRAFHADFVETGSFVSLQPRRATKMFVDAGLIDPKAWIGVYAAAPFVMLIDRERLGSRPIPTAWAQLCDPIYRGEIVFSGWRGGDHDRWRSFNLFFLLAMLRLLGLSRYRSLLENVSQLMHSAQMPRFAGTAASPGAIYVAPWALADLCPRRDRTMVVWPCEGGLAFPLWLTAQAAHERRVSPFADYLFSEETGAWLDRNRYPSVVPGKERFLPENVRLHFLGWDYLRHRAAAHDAKLAAAMFHHSRELMGENLQCAL
;
A
#
# COMPACT_ATOMS: atom_id res chain seq x y z
N MET A 1 22.16 -55.88 -8.06
CA MET A 1 20.86 -55.16 -8.16
C MET A 1 21.08 -53.73 -7.68
N GLY A 2 21.49 -52.85 -8.59
CA GLY A 2 21.62 -51.42 -8.33
C GLY A 2 20.38 -50.71 -8.85
N ALA A 3 19.59 -50.13 -7.95
CA ALA A 3 18.45 -49.29 -8.33
C ALA A 3 18.98 -47.88 -8.61
N LEU A 4 19.10 -47.56 -9.91
CA LEU A 4 19.24 -46.20 -10.40
C LEU A 4 17.92 -45.45 -10.14
N THR A 5 17.82 -44.73 -9.03
CA THR A 5 16.86 -43.63 -8.90
C THR A 5 17.38 -42.46 -9.73
N ILE A 6 16.91 -42.38 -10.97
CA ILE A 6 16.97 -41.16 -11.77
C ILE A 6 16.02 -40.15 -11.09
N PRO A 7 16.48 -39.01 -10.58
CA PRO A 7 15.56 -37.95 -10.20
C PRO A 7 14.99 -37.38 -11.50
N LEU A 8 13.72 -37.69 -11.77
CA LEU A 8 12.91 -36.98 -12.75
C LEU A 8 12.93 -35.48 -12.38
N SER A 9 13.79 -34.75 -13.06
CA SER A 9 13.95 -33.30 -12.98
C SER A 9 13.36 -32.69 -14.25
N VAL A 10 12.04 -32.53 -14.28
CA VAL A 10 11.28 -31.74 -15.28
C VAL A 10 9.94 -31.42 -14.60
N GLU A 11 9.42 -30.20 -14.50
CA GLU A 11 9.29 -29.16 -15.54
C GLU A 11 9.46 -27.73 -15.01
N PHE A 12 10.06 -26.91 -15.88
CA PHE A 12 10.17 -25.47 -15.79
C PHE A 12 8.80 -24.81 -15.80
N ASP A 13 8.42 -24.16 -14.69
CA ASP A 13 7.28 -23.25 -14.64
C ASP A 13 7.43 -22.16 -15.72
N PRO A 14 6.58 -22.13 -16.78
CA PRO A 14 6.67 -21.14 -17.84
C PRO A 14 6.48 -19.70 -17.32
N VAL A 15 5.81 -19.52 -16.17
CA VAL A 15 5.68 -18.21 -15.50
C VAL A 15 7.05 -17.71 -15.03
N ARG A 16 7.97 -18.60 -14.61
CA ARG A 16 9.35 -18.22 -14.23
C ARG A 16 10.21 -17.75 -15.40
N ARG A 17 9.83 -18.01 -16.66
CA ARG A 17 10.62 -17.51 -17.82
C ARG A 17 10.41 -16.02 -18.06
N PHE A 18 9.23 -15.49 -17.74
CA PHE A 18 8.89 -14.08 -17.96
C PHE A 18 9.35 -13.16 -16.82
N PHE A 19 9.36 -13.70 -15.60
CA PHE A 19 9.85 -13.02 -14.42
C PHE A 19 11.27 -13.50 -14.15
N GLY A 20 12.27 -12.62 -14.32
CA GLY A 20 13.65 -12.97 -13.98
C GLY A 20 13.78 -13.48 -12.54
N ASP A 21 14.90 -14.14 -12.21
CA ASP A 21 15.10 -14.74 -10.89
C ASP A 21 14.93 -13.69 -9.76
N PRO A 22 13.88 -13.81 -8.91
CA PRO A 22 13.61 -12.86 -7.84
C PRO A 22 14.64 -12.93 -6.70
N ALA A 23 15.44 -14.00 -6.64
CA ALA A 23 16.55 -14.18 -5.72
C ALA A 23 17.91 -13.83 -6.35
N ALA A 24 17.95 -13.46 -7.63
CA ALA A 24 19.20 -13.07 -8.27
C ALA A 24 19.81 -11.89 -7.51
N PRO A 25 21.07 -12.02 -7.04
CA PRO A 25 21.71 -10.96 -6.29
C PRO A 25 21.72 -9.70 -7.16
N ARG A 26 21.08 -8.63 -6.67
CA ARG A 26 21.10 -7.30 -7.29
C ARG A 26 20.37 -7.18 -8.63
N ALA A 27 19.14 -7.69 -8.78
CA ALA A 27 18.30 -7.27 -9.91
C ALA A 27 18.17 -5.73 -9.92
N ALA A 28 18.86 -5.08 -10.87
CA ALA A 28 18.76 -3.65 -11.09
C ALA A 28 17.36 -3.34 -11.66
N PRO A 29 16.76 -2.17 -11.37
CA PRO A 29 15.52 -1.78 -12.03
C PRO A 29 15.69 -1.56 -13.55
N ARG A 30 16.95 -1.44 -14.01
CA ARG A 30 17.33 -1.24 -15.41
C ARG A 30 16.86 -2.38 -16.30
N GLY A 31 16.29 -2.01 -17.44
CA GLY A 31 15.99 -2.94 -18.53
C GLY A 31 14.67 -3.70 -18.39
N TRP A 32 13.90 -3.47 -17.31
CA TRP A 32 12.55 -4.00 -17.19
C TRP A 32 11.56 -3.17 -18.00
N ASP A 33 10.76 -3.84 -18.82
CA ASP A 33 9.58 -3.23 -19.43
C ASP A 33 8.49 -3.04 -18.37
N PHE A 34 8.35 -3.99 -17.45
CA PHE A 34 7.45 -3.94 -16.29
C PHE A 34 8.21 -4.24 -15.00
N LEU A 35 8.11 -3.34 -14.02
CA LEU A 35 8.47 -3.60 -12.63
C LEU A 35 7.25 -3.32 -11.75
N GLY A 36 6.81 -4.30 -10.95
CA GLY A 36 5.58 -4.18 -10.19
C GLY A 36 5.67 -4.64 -8.75
N SER A 37 4.98 -3.94 -7.86
CA SER A 37 4.51 -4.47 -6.59
C SER A 37 3.00 -4.27 -6.44
N CYS A 38 2.34 -5.18 -5.74
CA CYS A 38 0.93 -5.09 -5.42
C CYS A 38 0.63 -5.75 -4.06
N PRO A 39 -0.54 -5.44 -3.46
CA PRO A 39 -0.98 -6.04 -2.21
C PRO A 39 -0.98 -7.57 -2.28
N VAL A 40 -0.57 -8.23 -1.19
CA VAL A 40 -0.39 -9.68 -1.13
C VAL A 40 -1.59 -10.48 -1.65
N PRO A 41 -2.84 -10.16 -1.28
CA PRO A 41 -4.01 -10.90 -1.77
C PRO A 41 -4.19 -10.84 -3.30
N LEU A 42 -3.64 -9.80 -3.95
CA LEU A 42 -3.78 -9.57 -5.38
C LEU A 42 -2.61 -10.18 -6.19
N ARG A 43 -1.53 -10.57 -5.51
CA ARG A 43 -0.21 -10.78 -6.12
C ARG A 43 -0.15 -11.94 -7.10
N ALA A 44 -0.70 -13.09 -6.73
CA ALA A 44 -0.67 -14.27 -7.58
C ALA A 44 -1.40 -14.02 -8.91
N ARG A 45 -2.66 -13.58 -8.85
CA ARG A 45 -3.45 -13.30 -10.05
C ARG A 45 -2.85 -12.19 -10.91
N MET A 46 -2.34 -11.11 -10.29
CA MET A 46 -1.66 -10.06 -11.05
C MET A 46 -0.44 -10.59 -11.79
N ARG A 47 0.39 -11.41 -11.14
CA ARG A 47 1.55 -12.03 -11.79
C ARG A 47 1.15 -12.88 -12.99
N ASP A 48 0.13 -13.72 -12.83
CA ASP A 48 -0.30 -14.63 -13.89
C ASP A 48 -0.86 -13.84 -15.10
N ASN A 49 -1.64 -12.78 -14.86
CA ASN A 49 -2.12 -11.88 -15.92
C ASN A 49 -0.98 -11.15 -16.64
N ILE A 50 0.02 -10.66 -15.91
CA ILE A 50 1.20 -10.01 -16.50
C ILE A 50 2.02 -11.01 -17.35
N ALA A 51 2.16 -12.26 -16.89
CA ALA A 51 2.80 -13.32 -17.69
C ALA A 51 2.03 -13.59 -18.98
N GLN A 52 0.70 -13.65 -18.93
CA GLN A 52 -0.12 -13.85 -20.12
C GLN A 52 0.08 -12.73 -21.15
N ILE A 53 0.13 -11.47 -20.71
CA ILE A 53 0.42 -10.32 -21.57
C ILE A 53 1.82 -10.47 -22.18
N ALA A 54 2.83 -10.81 -21.37
CA ALA A 54 4.20 -10.99 -21.85
C ALA A 54 4.30 -12.13 -22.89
N GLN A 55 3.56 -13.23 -22.69
CA GLN A 55 3.48 -14.34 -23.62
C GLN A 55 2.86 -13.94 -24.96
N GLN A 56 1.70 -13.29 -24.96
CA GLN A 56 1.04 -12.81 -26.18
C GLN A 56 1.96 -11.87 -26.98
N ARG A 57 2.70 -11.02 -26.28
CA ARG A 57 3.66 -10.08 -26.89
C ARG A 57 4.88 -10.79 -27.45
N MET A 58 5.36 -11.85 -26.80
CA MET A 58 6.43 -12.71 -27.31
C MET A 58 6.00 -13.43 -28.60
N GLU A 59 4.80 -14.00 -28.62
CA GLU A 59 4.22 -14.68 -29.80
C GLU A 59 4.04 -13.70 -30.98
N ALA A 60 3.73 -12.43 -30.69
CA ALA A 60 3.68 -11.34 -31.67
C ALA A 60 5.07 -10.75 -32.04
N GLY A 61 6.17 -11.39 -31.66
CA GLY A 61 7.53 -10.95 -32.01
C GLY A 61 8.05 -9.74 -31.23
N SER A 62 7.42 -9.39 -30.10
CA SER A 62 7.70 -8.20 -29.31
C SER A 62 7.87 -8.53 -27.82
N ALA A 63 8.86 -9.37 -27.50
CA ALA A 63 9.09 -9.85 -26.14
C ALA A 63 9.21 -8.70 -25.10
N LEU A 64 8.60 -8.89 -23.93
CA LEU A 64 8.60 -7.96 -22.79
C LEU A 64 9.33 -8.58 -21.60
N LYS A 65 10.18 -7.79 -20.93
CA LYS A 65 10.88 -8.19 -19.70
C LYS A 65 10.10 -7.72 -18.48
N CYS A 66 9.68 -8.65 -17.61
CA CYS A 66 8.85 -8.33 -16.46
C CYS A 66 9.51 -8.72 -15.13
N CYS A 67 9.23 -7.96 -14.08
CA CYS A 67 9.63 -8.28 -12.71
C CYS A 67 8.49 -7.95 -11.75
N LEU A 68 8.03 -8.95 -10.99
CA LEU A 68 7.05 -8.77 -9.91
C LEU A 68 7.53 -9.60 -8.70
N PRO A 69 8.30 -8.99 -7.78
CA PRO A 69 8.87 -9.71 -6.65
C PRO A 69 7.80 -10.38 -5.79
N MET A 70 7.98 -11.68 -5.53
CA MET A 70 7.00 -12.49 -4.79
C MET A 70 7.30 -12.62 -3.28
N GLY A 71 8.52 -12.33 -2.86
CA GLY A 71 8.96 -12.41 -1.46
C GLY A 71 8.39 -11.32 -0.54
N GLN A 72 8.62 -11.47 0.76
CA GLN A 72 8.37 -10.46 1.80
C GLN A 72 9.69 -10.16 2.50
N GLY A 73 10.03 -8.88 2.68
CA GLY A 73 11.09 -8.45 3.60
C GLY A 73 12.54 -8.73 3.18
N GLY A 74 12.80 -8.98 1.90
CA GLY A 74 14.16 -9.09 1.34
C GLY A 74 14.47 -7.98 0.33
N PRO A 75 15.76 -7.78 -0.03
CA PRO A 75 16.16 -6.76 -1.01
C PRO A 75 15.39 -6.91 -2.33
N SER A 76 14.71 -5.84 -2.73
CA SER A 76 13.86 -5.82 -3.93
C SER A 76 14.35 -4.74 -4.91
N PRO A 77 14.20 -4.93 -6.24
CA PRO A 77 14.42 -3.85 -7.21
C PRO A 77 13.64 -2.57 -6.85
N MET A 78 12.49 -2.70 -6.20
CA MET A 78 11.67 -1.57 -5.72
C MET A 78 12.45 -0.67 -4.75
N GLU A 79 13.25 -1.24 -3.84
CA GLU A 79 14.02 -0.47 -2.87
C GLU A 79 15.14 0.35 -3.52
N ARG A 80 15.58 -0.06 -4.72
CA ARG A 80 16.64 0.60 -5.47
C ARG A 80 16.19 1.82 -6.26
N LEU A 81 14.87 1.98 -6.47
CA LEU A 81 14.31 3.11 -7.23
C LEU A 81 14.78 4.46 -6.70
N ARG A 82 14.85 4.62 -5.37
CA ARG A 82 15.33 5.86 -4.73
C ARG A 82 16.78 6.25 -5.05
N PHE A 83 17.60 5.30 -5.48
CA PHE A 83 19.01 5.51 -5.78
C PHE A 83 19.27 5.78 -7.27
N ILE A 84 18.27 5.62 -8.14
CA ILE A 84 18.43 5.86 -9.56
C ILE A 84 18.60 7.36 -9.83
N ARG A 85 19.52 7.71 -10.73
CA ARG A 85 19.80 9.08 -11.16
C ARG A 85 19.68 9.28 -12.67
N ASN A 86 19.65 8.21 -13.45
CA ASN A 86 19.47 8.27 -14.90
C ASN A 86 18.15 7.61 -15.29
N ARG A 87 17.44 8.21 -16.25
CA ARG A 87 16.18 7.66 -16.79
C ARG A 87 16.31 6.22 -17.29
N GLU A 88 17.40 5.91 -18.00
CA GLU A 88 17.62 4.59 -18.61
C GLU A 88 17.80 3.44 -17.59
N ASP A 89 18.16 3.78 -16.35
CA ASP A 89 18.28 2.83 -15.26
C ASP A 89 16.92 2.57 -14.55
N PHE A 90 15.90 3.37 -14.86
CA PHE A 90 14.53 3.22 -14.34
C PHE A 90 13.72 2.23 -15.21
N PRO A 91 12.76 1.47 -14.65
CA PRO A 91 11.86 0.65 -15.46
C PRO A 91 11.05 1.49 -16.44
N LYS A 92 10.60 0.89 -17.54
CA LYS A 92 9.76 1.59 -18.53
C LYS A 92 8.32 1.76 -18.04
N PHE A 93 7.84 0.83 -17.22
CA PHE A 93 6.55 0.86 -16.55
C PHE A 93 6.71 0.37 -15.12
N LEU A 94 6.31 1.20 -14.17
CA LEU A 94 6.34 0.91 -12.74
C LEU A 94 4.91 0.80 -12.23
N VAL A 95 4.61 -0.27 -11.50
CA VAL A 95 3.40 -0.41 -10.68
C VAL A 95 3.84 -0.53 -9.23
N SER A 96 3.19 0.19 -8.32
CA SER A 96 3.56 0.16 -6.92
C SER A 96 2.34 0.20 -6.00
N SER A 97 2.45 -0.58 -4.94
CA SER A 97 1.56 -0.52 -3.76
C SER A 97 2.35 -0.18 -2.50
N GLU A 98 3.50 0.48 -2.65
CA GLU A 98 4.41 0.78 -1.55
C GLU A 98 4.56 2.29 -1.34
N HIS A 99 4.88 2.65 -0.10
CA HIS A 99 5.13 4.02 0.34
C HIS A 99 6.52 4.53 -0.05
N GLY A 100 7.37 3.65 -0.61
CA GLY A 100 8.77 3.93 -0.89
C GLY A 100 8.94 5.12 -1.84
N ASN A 101 10.00 5.90 -1.62
CA ASN A 101 10.35 7.01 -2.49
C ASN A 101 10.84 6.49 -3.86
N ALA A 102 9.92 6.21 -4.78
CA ALA A 102 10.25 5.76 -6.12
C ALA A 102 11.02 6.82 -6.92
N PHE A 103 10.78 8.10 -6.63
CA PHE A 103 11.42 9.24 -7.27
C PHE A 103 12.13 10.13 -6.26
N ASN A 104 13.44 9.96 -6.12
CA ASN A 104 14.22 10.95 -5.35
C ASN A 104 14.08 12.35 -5.97
N ARG A 105 14.27 13.40 -5.15
CA ARG A 105 14.00 14.79 -5.55
C ARG A 105 14.75 15.22 -6.81
N ALA A 106 16.02 14.83 -6.94
CA ALA A 106 16.83 15.16 -8.12
C ALA A 106 16.24 14.50 -9.38
N PHE A 107 16.01 13.18 -9.34
CA PHE A 107 15.38 12.46 -10.45
C PHE A 107 14.00 13.02 -10.82
N HIS A 108 13.19 13.39 -9.82
CA HIS A 108 11.88 13.99 -10.05
C HIS A 108 11.99 15.33 -10.81
N ALA A 109 12.90 16.21 -10.38
CA ALA A 109 13.12 17.49 -11.04
C ALA A 109 13.67 17.33 -12.46
N ASP A 110 14.63 16.43 -12.65
CA ASP A 110 15.34 16.28 -13.94
C ASP A 110 14.47 15.58 -15.00
N PHE A 111 13.61 14.62 -14.60
CA PHE A 111 12.90 13.77 -15.55
C PHE A 111 11.37 13.80 -15.43
N VAL A 112 10.82 13.82 -14.22
CA VAL A 112 9.36 13.74 -14.05
C VAL A 112 8.72 15.10 -14.37
N GLU A 113 9.23 16.17 -13.77
CA GLU A 113 8.75 17.54 -14.00
C GLU A 113 8.97 18.02 -15.45
N THR A 114 9.94 17.43 -16.14
CA THR A 114 10.28 17.73 -17.55
C THR A 114 9.51 16.89 -18.57
N GLY A 115 8.56 16.05 -18.11
CA GLY A 115 7.65 15.31 -19.00
C GLY A 115 8.18 13.96 -19.51
N SER A 116 9.22 13.39 -18.90
CA SER A 116 9.70 12.05 -19.28
C SER A 116 8.78 10.92 -18.78
N PHE A 117 7.79 11.22 -17.92
CA PHE A 117 6.89 10.25 -17.31
C PHE A 117 5.42 10.62 -17.50
N VAL A 118 4.59 9.59 -17.69
CA VAL A 118 3.15 9.71 -17.93
C VAL A 118 2.37 8.67 -17.13
N SER A 119 1.13 9.02 -16.75
CA SER A 119 0.25 8.21 -15.91
C SER A 119 -0.39 7.04 -16.66
N LEU A 120 -0.52 7.13 -17.98
CA LEU A 120 -1.33 6.22 -18.81
C LEU A 120 -2.76 5.99 -18.27
N GLN A 121 -3.25 6.89 -17.41
CA GLN A 121 -4.56 6.76 -16.80
C GLN A 121 -5.62 7.25 -17.80
N PRO A 122 -6.73 6.52 -17.98
CA PRO A 122 -7.86 7.00 -18.76
C PRO A 122 -8.38 8.35 -18.26
N ARG A 123 -8.90 9.16 -19.19
CA ARG A 123 -9.45 10.49 -18.89
C ARG A 123 -10.62 10.46 -17.91
N ARG A 124 -11.39 9.38 -17.91
CA ARG A 124 -12.54 9.19 -17.02
C ARG A 124 -12.12 8.33 -15.83
N ALA A 125 -12.55 8.74 -14.65
CA ALA A 125 -12.42 7.98 -13.42
C ALA A 125 -13.73 8.05 -12.63
N THR A 126 -13.97 7.06 -11.77
CA THR A 126 -15.11 7.04 -10.84
C THR A 126 -15.16 8.30 -9.99
N LYS A 127 -16.35 8.92 -9.85
CA LYS A 127 -16.53 10.24 -9.23
C LYS A 127 -15.90 10.35 -7.84
N MET A 128 -16.04 9.31 -7.01
CA MET A 128 -15.50 9.30 -5.66
C MET A 128 -13.97 9.51 -5.61
N PHE A 129 -13.22 9.02 -6.61
CA PHE A 129 -11.76 9.23 -6.69
C PHE A 129 -11.41 10.66 -7.10
N VAL A 130 -12.22 11.24 -7.99
CA VAL A 130 -12.09 12.63 -8.40
C VAL A 130 -12.38 13.55 -7.21
N ASP A 131 -13.49 13.32 -6.51
CA ASP A 131 -13.90 14.11 -5.33
C ASP A 131 -12.87 14.04 -4.20
N ALA A 132 -12.25 12.87 -4.00
CA ALA A 132 -11.20 12.69 -3.00
C ALA A 132 -9.83 13.24 -3.45
N GLY A 133 -9.70 13.75 -4.67
CA GLY A 133 -8.46 14.30 -5.21
C GLY A 133 -7.37 13.25 -5.49
N LEU A 134 -7.75 11.97 -5.70
CA LEU A 134 -6.80 10.90 -6.02
C LEU A 134 -6.28 10.98 -7.45
N ILE A 135 -7.01 11.63 -8.36
CA ILE A 135 -6.55 11.73 -9.76
C ILE A 135 -5.45 12.79 -9.85
N ASP A 136 -4.28 12.39 -10.32
CA ASP A 136 -3.14 13.28 -10.43
C ASP A 136 -3.39 14.37 -11.49
N PRO A 137 -3.49 15.66 -11.11
CA PRO A 137 -3.72 16.74 -12.06
C PRO A 137 -2.55 16.97 -13.04
N LYS A 138 -1.35 16.45 -12.74
CA LYS A 138 -0.18 16.53 -13.62
C LYS A 138 -0.05 15.34 -14.57
N ALA A 139 -0.85 14.29 -14.37
CA ALA A 139 -0.81 13.05 -15.15
C ALA A 139 0.59 12.40 -15.23
N TRP A 140 1.41 12.55 -14.19
CA TRP A 140 2.70 11.84 -14.08
C TRP A 140 2.51 10.45 -13.45
N ILE A 141 1.54 10.35 -12.53
CA ILE A 141 1.19 9.14 -11.81
C ILE A 141 -0.26 8.78 -12.13
N GLY A 142 -0.49 7.53 -12.52
CA GLY A 142 -1.82 6.96 -12.66
C GLY A 142 -2.22 6.22 -11.39
N VAL A 143 -3.47 6.33 -10.97
CA VAL A 143 -4.03 5.53 -9.87
C VAL A 143 -4.99 4.53 -10.49
N TYR A 144 -4.76 3.23 -10.30
CA TYR A 144 -5.65 2.19 -10.83
C TYR A 144 -6.66 1.67 -9.80
N ALA A 145 -6.32 1.78 -8.52
CA ALA A 145 -7.19 1.46 -7.39
C ALA A 145 -6.70 2.14 -6.10
N ALA A 146 -7.48 2.01 -5.03
CA ALA A 146 -7.07 2.39 -3.68
C ALA A 146 -7.06 1.19 -2.74
N ALA A 147 -6.22 1.27 -1.71
CA ALA A 147 -6.31 0.44 -0.50
C ALA A 147 -6.80 1.33 0.66
N PRO A 148 -8.12 1.40 0.93
CA PRO A 148 -8.66 2.24 1.99
C PRO A 148 -8.25 1.69 3.36
N PHE A 149 -7.76 2.55 4.24
CA PHE A 149 -7.66 2.24 5.66
C PHE A 149 -8.92 2.72 6.39
N VAL A 150 -9.44 1.84 7.24
CA VAL A 150 -10.69 2.03 8.00
C VAL A 150 -10.45 1.63 9.46
N MET A 151 -11.46 1.82 10.30
CA MET A 151 -11.44 1.34 11.68
C MET A 151 -12.13 -0.02 11.77
N LEU A 152 -11.45 -1.04 12.29
CA LEU A 152 -12.06 -2.28 12.76
C LEU A 152 -12.21 -2.17 14.27
N ILE A 153 -13.45 -2.13 14.74
CA ILE A 153 -13.79 -1.91 16.15
C ILE A 153 -14.06 -3.26 16.79
N ASP A 154 -13.38 -3.53 17.90
CA ASP A 154 -13.67 -4.63 18.82
C ASP A 154 -14.64 -4.13 19.89
N ARG A 155 -15.93 -4.46 19.74
CA ARG A 155 -17.00 -3.95 20.62
C ARG A 155 -16.89 -4.53 22.03
N GLU A 156 -16.38 -5.75 22.17
CA GLU A 156 -16.20 -6.40 23.45
C GLU A 156 -15.12 -5.67 24.26
N ARG A 157 -13.97 -5.38 23.64
CA ARG A 157 -12.91 -4.60 24.29
C ARG A 157 -13.28 -3.12 24.46
N LEU A 158 -14.00 -2.52 23.51
CA LEU A 158 -14.45 -1.14 23.62
C LEU A 158 -15.37 -0.93 24.83
N GLY A 159 -16.21 -1.91 25.15
CA GLY A 159 -17.13 -1.85 26.28
C GLY A 159 -18.19 -0.75 26.09
N SER A 160 -18.41 0.06 27.12
CA SER A 160 -19.39 1.17 27.09
C SER A 160 -18.88 2.45 26.42
N ARG A 161 -17.61 2.49 26.01
CA ARG A 161 -17.02 3.68 25.35
C ARG A 161 -17.69 3.91 23.99
N PRO A 162 -17.86 5.18 23.57
CA PRO A 162 -18.45 5.48 22.27
C PRO A 162 -17.63 4.90 21.12
N ILE A 163 -18.31 4.44 20.08
CA ILE A 163 -17.67 3.97 18.84
C ILE A 163 -17.16 5.19 18.07
N PRO A 164 -15.85 5.29 17.78
CA PRO A 164 -15.33 6.41 17.00
C PRO A 164 -15.84 6.32 15.57
N THR A 165 -16.37 7.42 15.07
CA THR A 165 -16.91 7.61 13.72
C THR A 165 -16.12 8.64 12.91
N ALA A 166 -15.05 9.21 13.48
CA ALA A 166 -14.17 10.18 12.84
C ALA A 166 -12.71 9.92 13.23
N TRP A 167 -11.78 10.20 12.33
CA TRP A 167 -10.34 10.12 12.64
C TRP A 167 -9.97 11.06 13.79
N ALA A 168 -10.60 12.23 13.84
CA ALA A 168 -10.42 13.21 14.91
C ALA A 168 -10.73 12.65 16.31
N GLN A 169 -11.66 11.72 16.46
CA GLN A 169 -12.03 11.18 17.77
C GLN A 169 -10.95 10.27 18.36
N LEU A 170 -10.04 9.74 17.53
CA LEU A 170 -8.96 8.88 18.01
C LEU A 170 -7.96 9.58 18.92
N CYS A 171 -7.97 10.92 19.00
CA CYS A 171 -7.14 11.67 19.94
C CYS A 171 -7.77 11.82 21.35
N ASP A 172 -8.99 11.35 21.56
CA ASP A 172 -9.70 11.48 22.83
C ASP A 172 -9.08 10.55 23.89
N PRO A 173 -8.68 11.05 25.08
CA PRO A 173 -8.06 10.23 26.12
C PRO A 173 -8.90 9.04 26.61
N ILE A 174 -10.22 8.98 26.32
CA ILE A 174 -11.04 7.79 26.60
C ILE A 174 -10.53 6.52 25.89
N TYR A 175 -9.74 6.69 24.82
CA TYR A 175 -9.13 5.62 24.03
C TYR A 175 -7.66 5.37 24.39
N ARG A 176 -7.18 5.86 25.54
CA ARG A 176 -5.79 5.65 25.97
C ARG A 176 -5.43 4.17 25.97
N GLY A 177 -4.38 3.81 25.24
CA GLY A 177 -3.92 2.41 25.12
C GLY A 177 -4.87 1.48 24.37
N GLU A 178 -5.72 1.99 23.46
CA GLU A 178 -6.69 1.17 22.72
C GLU A 178 -6.46 1.09 21.21
N ILE A 179 -5.60 1.94 20.66
CA ILE A 179 -5.41 2.03 19.22
C ILE A 179 -4.31 1.09 18.77
N VAL A 180 -4.61 0.26 17.77
CA VAL A 180 -3.68 -0.67 17.14
C VAL A 180 -3.58 -0.32 15.66
N PHE A 181 -2.38 -0.12 15.14
CA PHE A 181 -2.20 0.11 13.70
C PHE A 181 -1.01 -0.66 13.15
N SER A 182 -0.85 -0.62 11.83
CA SER A 182 0.04 -1.56 11.16
C SER A 182 1.52 -1.22 11.36
N GLY A 183 2.29 -2.23 11.76
CA GLY A 183 3.74 -2.17 11.85
C GLY A 183 4.37 -3.51 12.14
N TRP A 184 5.70 -3.54 12.10
CA TRP A 184 6.50 -4.74 12.29
C TRP A 184 7.85 -4.41 12.96
N ARG A 185 8.21 -5.26 13.92
CA ARG A 185 9.48 -5.26 14.65
C ARG A 185 10.16 -6.60 14.40
N GLY A 186 11.46 -6.59 14.10
CA GLY A 186 12.24 -7.83 14.09
C GLY A 186 12.43 -8.34 15.52
N GLY A 187 12.68 -9.65 15.67
CA GLY A 187 12.71 -10.35 16.97
C GLY A 187 13.55 -9.66 18.06
N ASP A 188 14.66 -9.01 17.69
CA ASP A 188 15.63 -8.44 18.63
C ASP A 188 15.86 -6.92 18.44
N HIS A 189 14.93 -6.19 17.83
CA HIS A 189 15.12 -4.73 17.62
C HIS A 189 14.26 -3.88 18.54
N ASP A 190 14.88 -2.94 19.23
CA ASP A 190 14.18 -1.94 20.05
C ASP A 190 13.33 -0.99 19.19
N ARG A 191 13.71 -0.78 17.92
CA ARG A 191 13.02 0.11 16.98
C ARG A 191 12.14 -0.64 15.99
N TRP A 192 10.96 -0.07 15.72
CA TRP A 192 10.08 -0.51 14.64
C TRP A 192 10.79 -0.39 13.29
N ARG A 193 10.90 -1.51 12.57
CA ARG A 193 11.52 -1.54 11.22
C ARG A 193 10.56 -1.06 10.14
N SER A 194 9.26 -1.29 10.34
CA SER A 194 8.21 -0.81 9.45
C SER A 194 6.99 -0.41 10.26
N PHE A 195 6.33 0.67 9.87
CA PHE A 195 5.08 1.16 10.46
C PHE A 195 4.32 1.95 9.40
N ASN A 196 3.02 2.16 9.64
CA ASN A 196 2.16 2.87 8.69
C ASN A 196 2.43 4.37 8.68
N LEU A 197 3.48 4.78 7.95
CA LEU A 197 3.85 6.19 7.84
C LEU A 197 2.75 7.01 7.15
N PHE A 198 1.98 6.43 6.23
CA PHE A 198 0.85 7.14 5.61
C PHE A 198 -0.24 7.48 6.61
N PHE A 199 -0.62 6.54 7.48
CA PHE A 199 -1.56 6.82 8.57
C PHE A 199 -1.03 7.94 9.48
N LEU A 200 0.22 7.84 9.94
CA LEU A 200 0.80 8.86 10.81
C LEU A 200 0.86 10.25 10.16
N LEU A 201 1.24 10.31 8.88
CA LEU A 201 1.30 11.55 8.11
C LEU A 201 -0.10 12.15 7.89
N ALA A 202 -1.09 11.30 7.58
CA ALA A 202 -2.49 11.71 7.45
C ALA A 202 -3.05 12.26 8.76
N MET A 203 -2.75 11.61 9.87
CA MET A 203 -3.19 12.08 11.19
C MET A 203 -2.50 13.37 11.59
N LEU A 204 -1.20 13.52 11.36
CA LEU A 204 -0.50 14.78 11.62
C LEU A 204 -1.13 15.93 10.82
N ARG A 205 -1.40 15.71 9.53
CA ARG A 205 -2.02 16.72 8.65
C ARG A 205 -3.44 17.06 9.05
N LEU A 206 -4.25 16.06 9.40
CA LEU A 206 -5.66 16.24 9.75
C LEU A 206 -5.85 16.86 11.13
N LEU A 207 -5.03 16.46 12.10
CA LEU A 207 -5.23 16.78 13.51
C LEU A 207 -4.37 17.97 13.98
N GLY A 208 -3.29 18.26 13.26
CA GLY A 208 -2.24 19.18 13.74
C GLY A 208 -1.43 18.58 14.88
N LEU A 209 -0.36 19.27 15.27
CA LEU A 209 0.67 18.75 16.19
C LEU A 209 0.13 18.35 17.57
N SER A 210 -0.69 19.19 18.19
CA SER A 210 -1.19 18.96 19.55
C SER A 210 -2.05 17.70 19.62
N ARG A 211 -3.06 17.59 18.74
CA ARG A 211 -3.97 16.44 18.74
C ARG A 211 -3.31 15.17 18.20
N TYR A 212 -2.34 15.30 17.29
CA TYR A 212 -1.52 14.16 16.87
C TYR A 212 -0.73 13.56 18.05
N ARG A 213 -0.19 14.39 18.96
CA ARG A 213 0.45 13.87 20.18
C ARG A 213 -0.53 13.06 21.04
N SER A 214 -1.74 13.58 21.26
CA SER A 214 -2.78 12.85 22.00
C SER A 214 -3.18 11.52 21.33
N LEU A 215 -3.26 11.49 19.99
CA LEU A 215 -3.44 10.24 19.25
C LEU A 215 -2.33 9.22 19.55
N LEU A 216 -1.07 9.65 19.57
CA LEU A 216 0.05 8.76 19.83
C LEU A 216 -0.01 8.15 21.24
N GLU A 217 -0.45 8.92 22.23
CA GLU A 217 -0.68 8.41 23.60
C GLU A 217 -1.77 7.34 23.67
N ASN A 218 -2.72 7.36 22.73
CA ASN A 218 -3.79 6.37 22.64
C ASN A 218 -3.38 5.08 21.93
N VAL A 219 -2.20 5.03 21.32
CA VAL A 219 -1.68 3.83 20.67
C VAL A 219 -1.28 2.81 21.74
N SER A 220 -1.91 1.64 21.68
CA SER A 220 -1.53 0.44 22.44
C SER A 220 -0.22 -0.13 21.87
N GLN A 221 -0.28 -0.66 20.65
CA GLN A 221 0.84 -1.32 20.00
C GLN A 221 0.70 -1.31 18.48
N LEU A 222 1.77 -1.69 17.79
CA LEU A 222 1.66 -2.03 16.37
C LEU A 222 1.46 -3.53 16.19
N MET A 223 0.79 -3.89 15.11
CA MET A 223 0.56 -5.28 14.72
C MET A 223 0.69 -5.41 13.20
N HIS A 224 1.16 -6.55 12.70
CA HIS A 224 1.11 -6.77 11.26
C HIS A 224 -0.36 -6.82 10.80
N SER A 225 -0.76 -6.06 9.77
CA SER A 225 -2.18 -5.89 9.42
C SER A 225 -2.92 -7.22 9.21
N ALA A 226 -2.24 -8.22 8.62
CA ALA A 226 -2.82 -9.54 8.37
C ALA A 226 -3.15 -10.34 9.65
N GLN A 227 -2.60 -9.93 10.80
CA GLN A 227 -2.91 -10.53 12.11
C GLN A 227 -4.11 -9.86 12.79
N MET A 228 -4.39 -8.58 12.50
CA MET A 228 -5.45 -7.83 13.17
C MET A 228 -6.82 -8.53 13.14
N PRO A 229 -7.29 -9.11 12.01
CA PRO A 229 -8.58 -9.80 11.98
C PRO A 229 -8.61 -11.04 12.89
N ARG A 230 -7.45 -11.63 13.19
CA ARG A 230 -7.32 -12.80 14.07
C ARG A 230 -7.49 -12.44 15.55
N PHE A 231 -7.09 -11.24 15.94
CA PHE A 231 -7.12 -10.77 17.34
C PHE A 231 -8.38 -9.96 17.66
N ALA A 232 -8.90 -9.16 16.73
CA ALA A 232 -10.08 -8.33 16.98
C ALA A 232 -11.28 -9.21 17.37
N GLY A 233 -11.95 -8.85 18.47
CA GLY A 233 -13.05 -9.60 19.06
C GLY A 233 -12.62 -10.81 19.90
N THR A 234 -11.36 -10.87 20.35
CA THR A 234 -10.89 -11.97 21.22
C THR A 234 -10.44 -11.41 22.57
N ALA A 235 -10.40 -12.25 23.60
CA ALA A 235 -9.83 -11.86 24.89
C ALA A 235 -8.35 -11.43 24.77
N ALA A 236 -7.63 -11.90 23.75
CA ALA A 236 -6.25 -11.52 23.47
C ALA A 236 -6.11 -10.23 22.63
N SER A 237 -7.22 -9.56 22.31
CA SER A 237 -7.24 -8.31 21.57
C SER A 237 -6.41 -7.24 22.30
N PRO A 238 -5.35 -6.68 21.71
CA PRO A 238 -4.50 -5.69 22.37
C PRO A 238 -5.06 -4.26 22.40
N GLY A 239 -6.18 -4.00 21.73
CA GLY A 239 -6.78 -2.67 21.65
C GLY A 239 -8.17 -2.72 21.04
N ALA A 240 -9.05 -1.81 21.43
CA ALA A 240 -10.43 -1.77 20.93
C ALA A 240 -10.55 -1.25 19.48
N ILE A 241 -9.56 -0.49 18.99
CA ILE A 241 -9.65 0.23 17.71
C ILE A 241 -8.47 -0.14 16.83
N TYR A 242 -8.73 -0.86 15.75
CA TYR A 242 -7.71 -1.24 14.78
C TYR A 242 -7.78 -0.34 13.54
N VAL A 243 -6.67 0.29 13.17
CA VAL A 243 -6.53 0.97 11.88
C VAL A 243 -5.93 -0.02 10.88
N ALA A 244 -6.76 -0.50 9.95
CA ALA A 244 -6.43 -1.61 9.05
C ALA A 244 -6.87 -1.32 7.60
N PRO A 245 -6.20 -1.92 6.59
CA PRO A 245 -6.74 -1.97 5.24
C PRO A 245 -8.14 -2.61 5.26
N TRP A 246 -9.10 -2.03 4.57
CA TRP A 246 -10.49 -2.51 4.52
C TRP A 246 -10.58 -3.98 4.08
N ALA A 247 -9.77 -4.38 3.11
CA ALA A 247 -9.66 -5.77 2.67
C ALA A 247 -9.34 -6.76 3.79
N LEU A 248 -8.63 -6.33 4.85
CA LEU A 248 -8.33 -7.17 6.00
C LEU A 248 -9.38 -7.01 7.08
N ALA A 249 -9.85 -5.78 7.33
CA ALA A 249 -10.91 -5.50 8.29
C ALA A 249 -12.19 -6.32 8.01
N ASP A 250 -12.61 -6.38 6.74
CA ASP A 250 -13.81 -7.12 6.30
C ASP A 250 -13.66 -8.65 6.41
N LEU A 251 -12.42 -9.16 6.48
CA LEU A 251 -12.14 -10.58 6.72
C LEU A 251 -12.23 -10.99 8.20
N CYS A 252 -12.53 -10.06 9.11
CA CYS A 252 -12.72 -10.42 10.52
C CYS A 252 -13.92 -11.38 10.67
N PRO A 253 -13.72 -12.60 11.19
CA PRO A 253 -14.78 -13.60 11.24
C PRO A 253 -15.81 -13.32 12.35
N ARG A 254 -15.44 -12.54 13.37
CA ARG A 254 -16.21 -12.27 14.60
C ARG A 254 -17.20 -11.12 14.45
N ARG A 255 -18.03 -11.18 13.41
CA ARG A 255 -18.97 -10.10 13.03
C ARG A 255 -20.02 -9.78 14.09
N ASP A 256 -20.25 -10.67 15.04
CA ASP A 256 -21.13 -10.50 16.21
C ASP A 256 -20.59 -9.46 17.21
N ARG A 257 -19.26 -9.34 17.30
CA ARG A 257 -18.56 -8.51 18.30
C ARG A 257 -17.57 -7.52 17.70
N THR A 258 -17.32 -7.58 16.39
CA THR A 258 -16.54 -6.57 15.68
C THR A 258 -17.39 -5.82 14.66
N MET A 259 -16.93 -4.66 14.23
CA MET A 259 -17.52 -3.95 13.10
C MET A 259 -16.50 -3.09 12.36
N VAL A 260 -16.72 -2.89 11.07
CA VAL A 260 -15.95 -1.95 10.27
C VAL A 260 -16.64 -0.59 10.30
N VAL A 261 -15.91 0.45 10.68
CA VAL A 261 -16.35 1.84 10.65
C VAL A 261 -15.55 2.61 9.63
N TRP A 262 -16.27 3.24 8.71
CA TRP A 262 -15.73 4.25 7.80
C TRP A 262 -15.80 5.62 8.49
N PRO A 263 -14.66 6.26 8.77
CA PRO A 263 -14.66 7.58 9.36
C PRO A 263 -15.35 8.60 8.46
N CYS A 264 -15.98 9.62 9.07
CA CYS A 264 -16.74 10.62 8.34
C CYS A 264 -15.86 11.45 7.39
N GLU A 265 -14.59 11.68 7.71
CA GLU A 265 -13.64 12.33 6.80
C GLU A 265 -13.34 11.45 5.56
N GLY A 266 -13.64 10.15 5.63
CA GLY A 266 -13.39 9.14 4.62
C GLY A 266 -12.35 8.11 5.05
N GLY A 267 -12.41 6.91 4.49
CA GLY A 267 -11.34 5.92 4.64
C GLY A 267 -10.06 6.47 4.01
N LEU A 268 -8.91 6.36 4.70
CA LEU A 268 -7.66 6.89 4.18
C LEU A 268 -7.26 6.10 2.94
N ALA A 269 -7.32 6.75 1.79
CA ALA A 269 -7.14 6.11 0.50
C ALA A 269 -5.66 6.06 0.15
N PHE A 270 -5.02 4.94 0.44
CA PHE A 270 -3.67 4.70 -0.05
C PHE A 270 -3.72 4.35 -1.54
N PRO A 271 -3.09 5.12 -2.43
CA PRO A 271 -3.18 4.87 -3.86
C PRO A 271 -2.40 3.61 -4.25
N LEU A 272 -3.01 2.76 -5.07
CA LEU A 272 -2.30 1.79 -5.87
C LEU A 272 -2.03 2.42 -7.23
N TRP A 273 -0.76 2.62 -7.54
CA TRP A 273 -0.37 3.59 -8.56
C TRP A 273 0.61 3.01 -9.57
N LEU A 274 0.72 3.70 -10.70
CA LEU A 274 1.62 3.36 -11.79
C LEU A 274 2.17 4.59 -12.49
N THR A 275 3.24 4.42 -13.26
CA THR A 275 3.83 5.46 -14.11
C THR A 275 4.66 4.80 -15.20
N ALA A 276 4.74 5.46 -16.36
CA ALA A 276 5.46 4.96 -17.52
C ALA A 276 6.43 6.01 -18.05
N GLN A 277 7.55 5.58 -18.62
CA GLN A 277 8.37 6.47 -19.43
C GLN A 277 7.62 6.83 -20.72
N ALA A 278 7.48 8.12 -21.00
CA ALA A 278 6.71 8.62 -22.15
C ALA A 278 7.21 8.04 -23.48
N ALA A 279 8.53 7.92 -23.64
CA ALA A 279 9.16 7.32 -24.83
C ALA A 279 8.79 5.85 -25.08
N HIS A 280 8.19 5.17 -24.10
CA HIS A 280 7.84 3.76 -24.16
C HIS A 280 6.35 3.49 -24.00
N GLU A 281 5.50 4.54 -23.99
CA GLU A 281 4.04 4.44 -23.82
C GLU A 281 3.42 3.34 -24.68
N ARG A 282 3.65 3.35 -26.00
CA ARG A 282 3.10 2.32 -26.90
C ARG A 282 3.54 0.91 -26.54
N ARG A 283 4.79 0.75 -26.11
CA ARG A 283 5.37 -0.57 -25.79
C ARG A 283 4.77 -1.15 -24.51
N VAL A 284 4.48 -0.32 -23.52
CA VAL A 284 4.00 -0.75 -22.20
C VAL A 284 2.49 -0.57 -22.01
N SER A 285 1.79 0.03 -22.98
CA SER A 285 0.34 0.21 -22.97
C SER A 285 -0.47 -1.05 -22.64
N PRO A 286 -0.10 -2.28 -23.06
CA PRO A 286 -0.87 -3.47 -22.69
C PRO A 286 -0.98 -3.70 -21.17
N PHE A 287 0.01 -3.26 -20.39
CA PHE A 287 -0.06 -3.35 -18.93
C PHE A 287 -1.00 -2.32 -18.32
N ALA A 288 -1.06 -1.11 -18.88
CA ALA A 288 -2.01 -0.08 -18.48
C ALA A 288 -3.45 -0.51 -18.85
N ASP A 289 -3.66 -0.99 -20.08
CA ASP A 289 -4.95 -1.50 -20.56
C ASP A 289 -5.47 -2.61 -19.64
N TYR A 290 -4.60 -3.52 -19.22
CA TYR A 290 -4.93 -4.54 -18.22
C TYR A 290 -5.39 -3.92 -16.88
N LEU A 291 -4.62 -3.00 -16.31
CA LEU A 291 -4.90 -2.41 -14.99
C LEU A 291 -6.17 -1.55 -14.97
N PHE A 292 -6.52 -0.94 -16.10
CA PHE A 292 -7.72 -0.12 -16.27
C PHE A 292 -8.87 -0.85 -16.97
N SER A 293 -8.75 -2.16 -17.22
CA SER A 293 -9.82 -2.95 -17.81
C SER A 293 -11.00 -3.11 -16.83
N GLU A 294 -12.21 -3.28 -17.38
CA GLU A 294 -13.39 -3.54 -16.56
C GLU A 294 -13.29 -4.84 -15.76
N GLU A 295 -12.64 -5.87 -16.32
CA GLU A 295 -12.44 -7.15 -15.64
C GLU A 295 -11.53 -6.98 -14.42
N THR A 296 -10.38 -6.31 -14.60
CA THR A 296 -9.46 -6.02 -13.50
C THR A 296 -10.12 -5.14 -12.46
N GLY A 297 -10.88 -4.12 -12.87
CA GLY A 297 -11.65 -3.28 -11.95
C GLY A 297 -12.61 -4.09 -11.10
N ALA A 298 -13.43 -4.95 -11.72
CA ALA A 298 -14.37 -5.83 -11.00
C ALA A 298 -13.67 -6.87 -10.10
N TRP A 299 -12.47 -7.33 -10.46
CA TRP A 299 -11.67 -8.18 -9.59
C TRP A 299 -11.14 -7.42 -8.36
N LEU A 300 -10.60 -6.22 -8.56
CA LEU A 300 -10.08 -5.36 -7.49
C LEU A 300 -11.18 -5.00 -6.49
N ASP A 301 -12.35 -4.61 -6.97
CA ASP A 301 -13.51 -4.26 -6.13
C ASP A 301 -13.97 -5.43 -5.25
N ARG A 302 -14.06 -6.64 -5.83
CA ARG A 302 -14.39 -7.87 -5.09
C ARG A 302 -13.39 -8.18 -3.98
N ASN A 303 -12.15 -7.72 -4.13
CA ASN A 303 -11.08 -7.89 -3.15
C ASN A 303 -10.93 -6.67 -2.23
N ARG A 304 -11.90 -5.75 -2.23
CA ARG A 304 -11.92 -4.53 -1.38
C ARG A 304 -10.77 -3.55 -1.68
N TYR A 305 -10.32 -3.53 -2.92
CA TYR A 305 -9.46 -2.49 -3.46
C TYR A 305 -10.25 -1.71 -4.52
N PRO A 306 -11.04 -0.69 -4.12
CA PRO A 306 -11.89 0.05 -5.05
C PRO A 306 -11.10 0.50 -6.28
N SER A 307 -11.62 0.23 -7.47
CA SER A 307 -10.99 0.61 -8.74
C SER A 307 -11.43 2.01 -9.19
N VAL A 308 -10.54 2.69 -9.93
CA VAL A 308 -10.88 3.97 -10.57
C VAL A 308 -11.75 3.82 -11.81
N VAL A 309 -11.91 2.59 -12.33
CA VAL A 309 -12.66 2.31 -13.56
C VAL A 309 -14.12 2.77 -13.39
N PRO A 310 -14.64 3.67 -14.26
CA PRO A 310 -15.99 4.19 -14.15
C PRO A 310 -17.09 3.11 -14.16
N GLY A 311 -18.23 3.42 -13.54
CA GLY A 311 -19.41 2.54 -13.54
C GLY A 311 -19.34 1.37 -12.55
N LYS A 312 -18.36 1.38 -11.64
CA LYS A 312 -18.14 0.33 -10.63
C LYS A 312 -18.45 0.75 -9.18
N GLU A 313 -19.31 1.75 -9.00
CA GLU A 313 -19.61 2.36 -7.68
C GLU A 313 -20.33 1.43 -6.69
N ARG A 314 -20.80 0.25 -7.14
CA ARG A 314 -21.69 -0.64 -6.37
C ARG A 314 -21.02 -1.46 -5.26
N PHE A 315 -19.69 -1.44 -5.15
CA PHE A 315 -18.97 -2.34 -4.24
C PHE A 315 -18.59 -1.72 -2.90
N LEU A 316 -18.74 -0.42 -2.77
CA LEU A 316 -18.51 0.30 -1.52
C LEU A 316 -19.78 0.35 -0.69
N PRO A 317 -19.68 0.39 0.65
CA PRO A 317 -20.84 0.65 1.47
C PRO A 317 -21.46 2.01 1.10
N GLU A 318 -22.78 2.13 1.30
CA GLU A 318 -23.48 3.37 0.96
C GLU A 318 -22.88 4.58 1.71
N ASN A 319 -22.81 5.71 1.01
CA ASN A 319 -22.40 7.00 1.56
C ASN A 319 -20.98 7.08 2.15
N VAL A 320 -20.09 6.14 1.83
CA VAL A 320 -18.67 6.25 2.24
C VAL A 320 -17.89 7.21 1.35
N ARG A 321 -16.84 7.79 1.93
CA ARG A 321 -15.89 8.66 1.23
C ARG A 321 -14.48 8.12 1.30
N LEU A 322 -13.64 8.59 0.39
CA LEU A 322 -12.20 8.42 0.45
C LEU A 322 -11.54 9.71 0.92
N HIS A 323 -10.49 9.58 1.72
CA HIS A 323 -9.66 10.69 2.17
C HIS A 323 -8.23 10.51 1.67
N PHE A 324 -7.73 11.47 0.91
CA PHE A 324 -6.35 11.46 0.42
C PHE A 324 -5.63 12.75 0.83
N LEU A 325 -4.32 12.63 1.05
CA LEU A 325 -3.47 13.72 1.53
C LEU A 325 -3.41 14.93 0.59
N GLY A 326 -3.63 14.68 -0.70
CA GLY A 326 -3.58 15.67 -1.78
C GLY A 326 -2.22 15.71 -2.47
N TRP A 327 -2.24 15.77 -3.80
CA TRP A 327 -1.02 15.75 -4.62
C TRP A 327 -0.10 16.96 -4.38
N ASP A 328 -0.68 18.15 -4.22
CA ASP A 328 0.11 19.37 -3.98
C ASP A 328 0.91 19.28 -2.69
N TYR A 329 0.30 18.73 -1.63
CA TYR A 329 0.99 18.48 -0.37
C TYR A 329 2.10 17.46 -0.55
N LEU A 330 1.84 16.31 -1.17
CA LEU A 330 2.82 15.24 -1.36
C LEU A 330 4.03 15.68 -2.19
N ARG A 331 3.85 16.63 -3.13
CA ARG A 331 4.92 17.22 -3.94
C ARG A 331 5.67 18.34 -3.22
N HIS A 332 5.04 18.96 -2.24
CA HIS A 332 5.65 20.04 -1.49
C HIS A 332 6.78 19.53 -0.59
N ARG A 333 7.86 20.31 -0.47
CA ARG A 333 9.01 19.97 0.39
C ARG A 333 8.65 19.69 1.85
N ALA A 334 7.55 20.28 2.33
CA ALA A 334 7.04 20.08 3.68
C ALA A 334 6.61 18.63 3.93
N ALA A 335 6.08 17.90 2.95
CA ALA A 335 5.64 16.52 3.18
C ALA A 335 6.79 15.60 3.63
N ALA A 336 8.00 15.79 3.10
CA ALA A 336 9.18 15.05 3.53
C ALA A 336 9.62 15.44 4.96
N HIS A 337 9.45 16.71 5.35
CA HIS A 337 9.70 17.17 6.71
C HIS A 337 8.66 16.60 7.69
N ASP A 338 7.37 16.71 7.35
CA ASP A 338 6.24 16.25 8.16
C ASP A 338 6.26 14.73 8.33
N ALA A 339 6.67 13.97 7.31
CA ALA A 339 6.86 12.53 7.43
C ALA A 339 7.96 12.17 8.45
N LYS A 340 9.09 12.90 8.44
CA LYS A 340 10.16 12.71 9.43
C LYS A 340 9.70 13.11 10.83
N LEU A 341 8.96 14.21 10.95
CA LEU A 341 8.41 14.68 12.22
C LEU A 341 7.40 13.68 12.80
N ALA A 342 6.46 13.20 11.98
CA ALA A 342 5.47 12.21 12.36
C ALA A 342 6.14 10.92 12.87
N ALA A 343 7.15 10.42 12.15
CA ALA A 343 7.94 9.26 12.54
C ALA A 343 8.72 9.50 13.86
N ALA A 344 9.40 10.63 14.00
CA ALA A 344 10.17 10.96 15.19
C ALA A 344 9.28 11.06 16.44
N MET A 345 8.14 11.75 16.33
CA MET A 345 7.15 11.84 17.42
C MET A 345 6.59 10.47 17.79
N PHE A 346 6.31 9.61 16.80
CA PHE A 346 5.88 8.24 17.06
C PHE A 346 6.93 7.46 17.84
N HIS A 347 8.18 7.43 17.38
CA HIS A 347 9.27 6.74 18.07
C HIS A 347 9.45 7.25 19.51
N HIS A 348 9.49 8.56 19.69
CA HIS A 348 9.61 9.16 21.03
C HIS A 348 8.46 8.77 21.96
N SER A 349 7.22 8.73 21.45
CA SER A 349 6.06 8.28 22.24
C SER A 349 6.17 6.82 22.69
N ARG A 350 6.90 5.98 21.95
CA ARG A 350 7.10 4.56 22.28
C ARG A 350 8.23 4.37 23.30
N GLU A 351 9.28 5.17 23.22
CA GLU A 351 10.38 5.18 24.20
C GLU A 351 9.85 5.54 25.60
N LEU A 352 9.09 6.64 25.72
CA LEU A 352 8.50 7.06 27.00
C LEU A 352 7.58 6.01 27.63
N MET A 353 6.82 5.28 26.81
CA MET A 353 5.94 4.22 27.31
C MET A 353 6.74 2.99 27.77
N GLY A 354 7.88 2.69 27.13
CA GLY A 354 8.78 1.62 27.54
C GLY A 354 9.48 1.90 28.88
N GLU A 355 9.90 3.15 29.11
CA GLU A 355 10.53 3.59 30.36
C GLU A 355 9.53 3.57 31.54
N ASN A 356 8.28 4.00 31.32
CA ASN A 356 7.23 3.97 32.35
C ASN A 356 6.83 2.54 32.76
N LEU A 357 6.91 1.57 31.85
CA LEU A 357 6.68 0.15 32.17
C LEU A 357 7.84 -0.47 32.97
N GLN A 358 9.07 0.04 32.81
CA GLN A 358 10.24 -0.41 33.60
C GLN A 358 10.28 0.21 35.00
N CYS A 359 9.73 1.41 35.20
CA CYS A 359 9.61 2.01 36.54
C CYS A 359 8.39 1.51 37.35
N ALA A 360 7.46 0.80 36.70
CA ALA A 360 6.24 0.26 37.32
C ALA A 360 6.32 -1.25 37.64
N LEU A 361 7.47 -1.88 37.36
CA LEU A 361 7.86 -3.23 37.78
C LEU A 361 8.91 -3.11 38.88
#